data_AF-A0A972T8Z9-F1
#
_entry.id   AF-A0A972T8Z9-F1
#
_cell.length_a   1.000
_cell.length_b   1.000
_cell.length_c   1.000
_cell.angle_alpha   90.00
_cell.angle_beta   90.00
_cell.angle_gamma   90.00
#
_symmetry.space_group_name_H-M   'P 1'
#
loop_
_entity.id
_entity.type
_entity.pdbx_description
1 polymer ?
#
loop_
_entity_poly.entity_id
_entity_poly.type
_entity_poly.pdbx_seq_one_letter_code
_entity_poly.pdbx_strand_id
1 'polypeptide(L)'
;MTTQTFVDPWDTAEQAKEPQFSNIIWGQCEAKSWWCVLEKGIGKVEYDPQVHSPDQQRTAVDIIVHPLADMGLAFDVTRNMIAESYEWAGIVLPSIRDLGISPKQLNGSWVKVQTVTLTDKAGNAITYTDKNGTVKEKSTLKFLAIFKDEAECSSDYLANSGKTTKQDTQYSAQYSGGNGNKERETALKFLKVYVENACRGETSLEVIRNKLMTLIASQPLISKYFTVDSPEVVEMIAKEMSK
;
A
#
# COMPACT_ATOMS: atom_id res chain seq x y z
N MET A 1 -34.09 -3.18 -29.12
CA MET A 1 -34.66 -3.43 -27.78
C MET A 1 -33.83 -4.54 -27.18
N THR A 2 -32.94 -4.22 -26.24
CA THR A 2 -32.03 -5.20 -25.64
C THR A 2 -32.57 -5.52 -24.26
N THR A 3 -33.09 -6.73 -24.10
CA THR A 3 -33.62 -7.25 -22.84
C THR A 3 -32.45 -7.36 -21.85
N GLN A 4 -32.46 -6.51 -20.83
CA GLN A 4 -31.47 -6.54 -19.76
C GLN A 4 -31.89 -7.67 -18.79
N THR A 5 -31.12 -8.75 -18.75
CA THR A 5 -31.32 -9.85 -17.80
C THR A 5 -31.03 -9.36 -16.39
N PHE A 6 -32.08 -9.25 -15.58
CA PHE A 6 -31.96 -9.07 -14.14
C PHE A 6 -31.31 -10.32 -13.54
N VAL A 7 -30.23 -10.14 -12.77
CA VAL A 7 -29.59 -11.21 -12.01
C VAL A 7 -30.09 -11.08 -10.58
N ASP A 8 -30.73 -12.14 -10.06
CA ASP A 8 -31.22 -12.15 -8.68
C ASP A 8 -30.02 -12.13 -7.71
N PRO A 9 -30.00 -11.23 -6.71
CA PRO A 9 -29.04 -11.30 -5.62
C PRO A 9 -28.97 -12.68 -4.94
N TRP A 10 -30.06 -13.46 -4.94
CA TRP A 10 -30.09 -14.82 -4.43
C TRP A 10 -29.35 -15.82 -5.33
N ASP A 11 -29.39 -15.67 -6.65
CA ASP A 11 -28.57 -16.50 -7.57
C ASP A 11 -27.07 -16.27 -7.32
N THR A 12 -26.71 -15.02 -6.97
CA THR A 12 -25.34 -14.66 -6.60
C THR A 12 -24.96 -15.22 -5.22
N ALA A 13 -25.92 -15.23 -4.28
CA ALA A 13 -25.72 -15.78 -2.94
C ALA A 13 -25.58 -17.31 -2.95
N GLU A 14 -26.34 -18.02 -3.80
CA GLU A 14 -26.22 -19.48 -3.98
C GLU A 14 -24.87 -19.90 -4.56
N GLN A 15 -24.25 -19.02 -5.34
CA GLN A 15 -22.93 -19.23 -5.93
C GLN A 15 -21.80 -18.55 -5.13
N ALA A 16 -22.11 -18.00 -3.96
CA ALA A 16 -21.15 -17.29 -3.14
C ALA A 16 -20.01 -18.23 -2.72
N LYS A 17 -18.79 -17.86 -3.10
CA LYS A 17 -17.57 -18.53 -2.63
C LYS A 17 -17.02 -17.75 -1.45
N GLU A 18 -16.48 -18.46 -0.47
CA GLU A 18 -15.76 -17.85 0.64
C GLU A 18 -14.65 -16.93 0.08
N PRO A 19 -14.52 -15.67 0.57
CA PRO A 19 -13.48 -14.77 0.12
C PRO A 19 -12.11 -15.40 0.40
N GLN A 20 -11.40 -15.82 -0.65
CA GLN A 20 -10.01 -16.19 -0.51
C GLN A 20 -9.20 -14.90 -0.36
N PHE A 21 -8.80 -14.59 0.86
CA PHE A 21 -7.79 -13.57 1.12
C PHE A 21 -6.47 -14.07 0.52
N SER A 22 -6.19 -13.63 -0.70
CA SER A 22 -4.91 -13.94 -1.32
C SER A 22 -3.80 -13.28 -0.51
N ASN A 23 -2.77 -14.06 -0.17
CA ASN A 23 -1.55 -13.51 0.41
C ASN A 23 -0.69 -12.79 -0.64
N ILE A 24 -1.17 -12.65 -1.88
CA ILE A 24 -0.49 -11.95 -2.97
C ILE A 24 -1.00 -10.52 -3.08
N ILE A 25 -0.06 -9.60 -3.20
CA ILE A 25 -0.30 -8.16 -3.26
C ILE A 25 0.45 -7.59 -4.46
N TRP A 26 -0.24 -6.76 -5.23
CA TRP A 26 0.29 -5.99 -6.35
C TRP A 26 0.33 -4.53 -5.95
N GLY A 27 1.40 -3.82 -6.31
CA GLY A 27 1.54 -2.44 -5.90
C GLY A 27 2.87 -1.80 -6.26
N GLN A 28 3.01 -0.54 -5.90
CA GLN A 28 4.27 0.18 -6.01
C GLN A 28 5.13 -0.06 -4.76
N CYS A 29 6.41 -0.34 -4.97
CA CYS A 29 7.37 -0.59 -3.91
C CYS A 29 8.20 0.67 -3.62
N GLU A 30 8.21 1.12 -2.37
CA GLU A 30 9.23 2.02 -1.84
C GLU A 30 10.25 1.18 -1.06
N ALA A 31 11.53 1.36 -1.38
CA ALA A 31 12.61 0.62 -0.73
C ALA A 31 13.78 1.54 -0.40
N LYS A 32 14.27 1.49 0.84
CA LYS A 32 15.43 2.27 1.28
C LYS A 32 16.37 1.43 2.14
N SER A 33 17.65 1.76 2.07
CA SER A 33 18.69 1.19 2.93
C SER A 33 19.47 2.29 3.62
N TRP A 34 19.80 2.10 4.89
CA TRP A 34 20.54 3.07 5.68
C TRP A 34 21.40 2.39 6.75
N TRP A 35 22.47 3.04 7.17
CA TRP A 35 23.35 2.54 8.23
C TRP A 35 22.71 2.76 9.59
N CYS A 36 22.63 1.70 10.39
CA CYS A 36 22.00 1.73 11.69
C CYS A 36 22.84 1.04 12.77
N VAL A 37 22.51 1.33 14.02
CA VAL A 37 22.88 0.52 15.19
C VAL A 37 21.62 -0.01 15.86
N LEU A 38 21.77 -1.08 16.65
CA LEU A 38 20.69 -1.63 17.46
C LEU A 38 20.88 -1.21 18.92
N GLU A 39 20.04 -0.30 19.39
CA GLU A 39 20.03 0.15 20.78
C GLU A 39 18.98 -0.60 21.61
N LYS A 40 19.41 -1.08 22.77
CA LYS A 40 18.53 -1.85 23.68
C LYS A 40 17.36 -0.97 24.14
N GLY A 41 16.14 -1.42 23.89
CA GLY A 41 14.90 -0.72 24.29
C GLY A 41 14.43 0.36 23.32
N ILE A 42 15.25 0.75 22.34
CA ILE A 42 14.91 1.75 21.31
C ILE A 42 14.73 1.08 19.95
N GLY A 43 15.57 0.10 19.60
CA GLY A 43 15.55 -0.58 18.32
C GLY A 43 16.60 -0.02 17.37
N LYS A 44 16.23 0.21 16.10
CA LYS A 44 17.18 0.71 15.09
C LYS A 44 17.33 2.23 15.23
N VAL A 45 18.57 2.70 15.30
CA VAL A 45 18.93 4.13 15.34
C VAL A 45 19.98 4.39 14.27
N GLU A 46 20.04 5.61 13.73
CA GLU A 46 21.01 5.99 12.71
C GLU A 46 22.45 5.84 13.21
N TYR A 47 23.31 5.24 12.39
CA TYR A 47 24.72 5.07 12.73
C TYR A 47 25.48 6.39 12.60
N ASP A 48 25.92 6.92 13.74
CA ASP A 48 26.91 8.01 13.82
C ASP A 48 28.31 7.45 14.13
N PRO A 49 29.32 7.60 13.25
CA PRO A 49 30.69 7.14 13.48
C PRO A 49 31.45 7.89 14.60
N GLN A 50 30.95 9.04 15.08
CA GLN A 50 31.54 9.76 16.22
C GLN A 50 31.08 9.19 17.56
N VAL A 51 29.92 8.54 17.59
CA VAL A 51 29.29 8.03 18.81
C VAL A 51 29.36 6.50 18.89
N HIS A 52 29.24 5.82 17.76
CA HIS A 52 29.13 4.37 17.69
C HIS A 52 30.43 3.72 17.23
N SER A 53 30.68 2.51 17.75
CA SER A 53 31.77 1.67 17.25
C SER A 53 31.43 1.10 15.86
N PRO A 54 32.41 1.00 14.94
CA PRO A 54 32.22 0.33 13.65
C PRO A 54 31.66 -1.11 13.78
N ASP A 55 31.98 -1.83 14.84
CA ASP A 55 31.48 -3.21 15.07
C ASP A 55 29.97 -3.25 15.37
N GLN A 56 29.37 -2.13 15.75
CA GLN A 56 27.94 -1.98 16.00
C GLN A 56 27.17 -1.62 14.74
N GLN A 57 27.85 -1.23 13.66
CA GLN A 57 27.24 -0.85 12.39
C GLN A 57 26.49 -2.04 11.77
N ARG A 58 25.26 -1.80 11.36
CA ARG A 58 24.38 -2.74 10.63
C ARG A 58 23.73 -2.01 9.47
N THR A 59 23.19 -2.76 8.53
CA THR A 59 22.39 -2.18 7.43
C THR A 59 20.91 -2.41 7.69
N ALA A 60 20.14 -1.34 7.84
CA ALA A 60 18.68 -1.43 7.83
C ALA A 60 18.17 -1.45 6.39
N VAL A 61 17.12 -2.22 6.15
CA VAL A 61 16.37 -2.22 4.89
C VAL A 61 14.90 -2.09 5.21
N ASP A 62 14.28 -1.02 4.71
CA ASP A 62 12.86 -0.76 4.88
C ASP A 62 12.16 -0.87 3.52
N ILE A 63 11.08 -1.63 3.49
CA ILE A 63 10.24 -1.86 2.31
C ILE A 63 8.81 -1.49 2.66
N ILE A 64 8.18 -0.73 1.78
CA ILE A 64 6.75 -0.42 1.81
C ILE A 64 6.18 -0.79 0.45
N VAL A 65 5.14 -1.63 0.44
CA VAL A 65 4.36 -1.90 -0.77
C VAL A 65 3.02 -1.22 -0.63
N HIS A 66 2.77 -0.25 -1.51
CA HIS A 66 1.50 0.47 -1.66
C HIS A 66 0.61 -0.32 -2.63
N PRO A 67 -0.45 -1.00 -2.15
CA PRO A 67 -1.27 -1.82 -3.03
C PRO A 67 -1.93 -1.01 -4.14
N LEU A 68 -2.18 -1.66 -5.29
CA LEU A 68 -3.03 -1.09 -6.34
C LEU A 68 -4.40 -0.73 -5.78
N ALA A 69 -4.94 0.42 -6.19
CA ALA A 69 -6.25 0.89 -5.73
C ALA A 69 -7.37 -0.14 -6.00
N ASP A 70 -7.30 -0.85 -7.13
CA ASP A 70 -8.26 -1.87 -7.55
C ASP A 70 -8.29 -3.13 -6.66
N MET A 71 -7.25 -3.32 -5.83
CA MET A 71 -7.25 -4.34 -4.80
C MET A 71 -8.20 -4.02 -3.64
N GLY A 72 -8.54 -2.73 -3.43
CA GLY A 72 -9.39 -2.26 -2.34
C GLY A 72 -8.75 -2.42 -0.96
N LEU A 73 -7.42 -2.56 -0.88
CA LEU A 73 -6.68 -2.61 0.39
C LEU A 73 -6.40 -1.19 0.87
N ALA A 74 -6.73 -0.91 2.13
CA ALA A 74 -6.55 0.41 2.74
C ALA A 74 -5.28 0.52 3.60
N PHE A 75 -4.38 -0.47 3.52
CA PHE A 75 -3.15 -0.52 4.30
C PHE A 75 -1.96 -0.81 3.41
N ASP A 76 -0.81 -0.24 3.79
CA ASP A 76 0.47 -0.58 3.18
C ASP A 76 1.07 -1.83 3.82
N VAL A 77 1.85 -2.56 3.04
CA VAL A 77 2.66 -3.65 3.58
C VAL A 77 4.06 -3.15 3.88
N THR A 78 4.31 -2.88 5.15
CA THR A 78 5.61 -2.40 5.65
C THR A 78 6.45 -3.53 6.23
N ARG A 79 7.74 -3.59 5.87
CA ARG A 79 8.74 -4.45 6.50
C ARG A 79 10.00 -3.64 6.80
N ASN A 80 10.40 -3.65 8.07
CA ASN A 80 11.61 -3.01 8.54
C ASN A 80 12.59 -4.10 8.97
N MET A 81 13.60 -4.38 8.16
CA MET A 81 14.54 -5.49 8.35
C MET A 81 15.97 -5.01 8.62
N ILE A 82 16.82 -5.96 9.02
CA ILE A 82 18.27 -5.82 9.10
C ILE A 82 18.85 -6.71 8.01
N ALA A 83 19.80 -6.23 7.21
CA ALA A 83 20.30 -6.98 6.06
C ALA A 83 20.97 -8.31 6.47
N GLU A 84 21.56 -8.35 7.67
CA GLU A 84 22.17 -9.55 8.23
C GLU A 84 21.15 -10.52 8.85
N SER A 85 19.87 -10.15 8.93
CA SER A 85 18.82 -11.04 9.45
C SER A 85 18.49 -12.15 8.46
N TYR A 86 18.04 -13.30 8.97
CA TYR A 86 17.59 -14.40 8.12
C TYR A 86 16.37 -14.03 7.27
N GLU A 87 15.49 -13.17 7.80
CA GLU A 87 14.34 -12.65 7.06
C GLU A 87 14.78 -12.00 5.74
N TRP A 88 15.77 -11.10 5.80
CA TRP A 88 16.31 -10.47 4.60
C TRP A 88 17.18 -11.44 3.79
N ALA A 89 18.24 -11.97 4.39
CA ALA A 89 19.27 -12.71 3.66
C ALA A 89 18.80 -14.08 3.15
N GLY A 90 17.83 -14.70 3.82
CA GLY A 90 17.34 -16.04 3.53
C GLY A 90 16.06 -16.10 2.70
N ILE A 91 15.22 -15.06 2.73
CA ILE A 91 13.90 -15.08 2.07
C ILE A 91 13.76 -13.93 1.08
N VAL A 92 13.85 -12.69 1.55
CA VAL A 92 13.56 -11.51 0.73
C VAL A 92 14.61 -11.31 -0.35
N LEU A 93 15.89 -11.24 0.03
CA LEU A 93 17.01 -10.99 -0.90
C LEU A 93 17.13 -12.08 -1.98
N PRO A 94 17.03 -13.39 -1.66
CA PRO A 94 16.97 -14.42 -2.70
C PRO A 94 15.81 -14.22 -3.67
N SER A 95 14.60 -13.89 -3.19
CA SER A 95 13.45 -13.66 -4.08
C SER A 95 13.65 -12.48 -5.03
N ILE A 96 14.40 -11.46 -4.62
CA ILE A 96 14.77 -10.32 -5.48
C ILE A 96 15.81 -10.75 -6.53
N ARG A 97 16.80 -11.55 -6.11
CA ARG A 97 17.85 -12.08 -7.00
C ARG A 97 17.30 -13.03 -8.06
N ASP A 98 16.31 -13.84 -7.70
CA ASP A 98 15.62 -14.76 -8.62
C ASP A 98 14.90 -13.99 -9.74
N LEU A 99 14.51 -12.73 -9.51
CA LEU A 99 13.97 -11.83 -10.53
C LEU A 99 15.05 -11.13 -11.39
N GLY A 100 16.33 -11.38 -11.13
CA GLY A 100 17.44 -10.81 -11.89
C GLY A 100 17.72 -9.34 -11.62
N ILE A 101 17.20 -8.77 -10.52
CA ILE A 101 17.40 -7.37 -10.15
C ILE A 101 18.20 -7.23 -8.85
N SER A 102 18.81 -6.06 -8.67
CA SER A 102 19.41 -5.63 -7.41
C SER A 102 18.36 -5.02 -6.48
N PRO A 103 18.47 -5.16 -5.14
CA PRO A 103 17.56 -4.52 -4.19
C PRO A 103 17.39 -3.00 -4.39
N LYS A 104 18.43 -2.31 -4.86
CA LYS A 104 18.37 -0.86 -5.15
C LYS A 104 17.34 -0.51 -6.24
N GLN A 105 17.04 -1.46 -7.13
CA GLN A 105 16.08 -1.28 -8.23
C GLN A 105 14.63 -1.47 -7.77
N LEU A 106 14.38 -1.90 -6.54
CA LEU A 106 13.01 -2.04 -6.03
C LEU A 106 12.33 -0.69 -5.82
N ASN A 107 13.08 0.35 -5.48
CA ASN A 107 12.49 1.63 -5.15
C ASN A 107 11.81 2.27 -6.36
N GLY A 108 10.52 2.56 -6.25
CA GLY A 108 9.66 3.08 -7.31
C GLY A 108 9.12 2.02 -8.28
N SER A 109 9.55 0.76 -8.16
CA SER A 109 9.15 -0.31 -9.06
C SER A 109 7.76 -0.86 -8.73
N TRP A 110 7.07 -1.36 -9.76
CA TRP A 110 5.79 -2.05 -9.62
C TRP A 110 6.04 -3.52 -9.40
N VAL A 111 5.43 -4.12 -8.37
CA VAL A 111 5.78 -5.46 -7.91
C VAL A 111 4.55 -6.30 -7.64
N LYS A 112 4.74 -7.61 -7.74
CA LYS A 112 3.86 -8.64 -7.17
C LYS A 112 4.62 -9.28 -6.02
N VAL A 113 4.07 -9.23 -4.83
CA VAL A 113 4.67 -9.82 -3.63
C VAL A 113 3.72 -10.82 -3.01
N GLN A 114 4.28 -11.81 -2.33
CA GLN A 114 3.53 -12.74 -1.50
C GLN A 114 3.94 -12.56 -0.04
N THR A 115 2.95 -12.47 0.84
CA THR A 115 3.16 -12.57 2.28
C THR A 115 3.31 -14.03 2.66
N VAL A 116 4.46 -14.40 3.20
CA VAL A 116 4.80 -15.77 3.61
C VAL A 116 5.10 -15.82 5.10
N THR A 117 4.83 -16.96 5.75
CA THR A 117 5.23 -17.15 7.15
C THR A 117 6.75 -17.08 7.27
N LEU A 118 7.24 -16.30 8.23
CA LEU A 118 8.67 -16.23 8.55
C LEU A 118 9.06 -17.46 9.36
N THR A 119 10.02 -18.23 8.84
CA THR A 119 10.57 -19.39 9.54
C THR A 119 11.95 -19.12 10.11
N ASP A 120 12.34 -19.89 11.12
CA ASP A 120 13.73 -20.00 11.53
C ASP A 120 14.54 -20.83 10.51
N LYS A 121 15.84 -21.01 10.77
CA LYS A 121 16.73 -21.81 9.91
C LYS A 121 16.38 -23.30 9.87
N ALA A 122 15.61 -23.80 10.82
CA ALA A 122 15.15 -25.19 10.90
C ALA A 122 13.77 -25.38 10.24
N GLY A 123 13.13 -24.30 9.76
CA GLY A 123 11.83 -24.33 9.11
C GLY A 123 10.64 -24.15 10.05
N ASN A 124 10.85 -23.83 11.33
CA ASN A 124 9.75 -23.59 12.27
C ASN A 124 9.23 -22.16 12.15
N ALA A 125 7.92 -21.96 12.21
CA ALA A 125 7.30 -20.63 12.18
C ALA A 125 7.74 -19.80 13.39
N ILE A 126 8.21 -18.58 13.12
CA ILE A 126 8.52 -17.60 14.17
C ILE A 126 7.21 -16.95 14.61
N THR A 127 6.90 -17.01 15.90
CA THR A 127 5.67 -16.45 16.45
C THR A 127 5.90 -15.20 17.29
N TYR A 128 4.83 -14.45 17.54
CA TYR A 128 4.77 -13.38 18.53
C TYR A 128 3.43 -13.42 19.24
N THR A 129 3.39 -12.95 20.48
CA THR A 129 2.13 -12.75 21.21
C THR A 129 1.65 -11.34 20.98
N ASP A 130 0.42 -11.19 20.49
CA ASP A 130 -0.19 -9.88 20.34
C ASP A 130 -0.65 -9.31 21.69
N LYS A 131 -1.13 -8.05 21.68
CA LYS A 131 -1.59 -7.38 22.90
C LYS A 131 -2.78 -8.08 23.57
N ASN A 132 -3.48 -8.94 22.85
CA ASN A 132 -4.64 -9.70 23.34
C ASN A 132 -4.24 -11.09 23.84
N GLY A 133 -2.94 -11.40 23.93
CA GLY A 133 -2.46 -12.71 24.36
C GLY A 133 -2.54 -13.80 23.30
N THR A 134 -2.88 -13.46 22.05
CA THR A 134 -2.98 -14.43 20.95
C THR A 134 -1.61 -14.64 20.33
N VAL A 135 -1.17 -15.89 20.25
CA VAL A 135 0.05 -16.28 19.52
C VAL A 135 -0.24 -16.23 18.02
N LYS A 136 0.54 -15.43 17.30
CA LYS A 136 0.45 -15.25 15.85
C LYS A 136 1.78 -15.53 15.20
N GLU A 137 1.72 -16.07 13.99
CA GLU A 137 2.91 -16.23 13.16
C GLU A 137 3.37 -14.87 12.61
N LYS A 138 4.68 -14.65 12.62
CA LYS A 138 5.29 -13.54 11.89
C LYS A 138 5.27 -13.87 10.41
N SER A 139 5.12 -12.83 9.59
CA SER A 139 5.18 -12.96 8.15
C SER A 139 6.19 -12.00 7.54
N THR A 140 6.77 -12.41 6.42
CA THR A 140 7.67 -11.59 5.60
C THR A 140 7.21 -11.58 4.15
N LEU A 141 7.98 -10.93 3.29
CA LEU A 141 7.67 -10.77 1.87
C LEU A 141 8.52 -11.69 1.00
N LYS A 142 7.91 -12.20 -0.06
CA LYS A 142 8.60 -12.82 -1.19
C LYS A 142 8.22 -12.08 -2.46
N PHE A 143 9.20 -11.58 -3.20
CA PHE A 143 8.95 -10.95 -4.50
C PHE A 143 8.69 -12.03 -5.55
N LEU A 144 7.60 -11.89 -6.30
CA LEU A 144 7.15 -12.84 -7.31
C LEU A 144 7.31 -12.30 -8.73
N ALA A 145 7.15 -10.98 -8.92
CA ALA A 145 7.35 -10.32 -10.20
C ALA A 145 7.69 -8.84 -10.01
N ILE A 146 8.34 -8.27 -11.03
CA ILE A 146 8.53 -6.85 -11.22
C ILE A 146 7.91 -6.46 -12.56
N PHE A 147 7.24 -5.32 -12.61
CA PHE A 147 6.57 -4.79 -13.78
C PHE A 147 7.18 -3.45 -14.14
N LYS A 148 7.12 -3.12 -15.43
CA LYS A 148 7.67 -1.87 -15.95
C LYS A 148 6.90 -0.65 -15.44
N ASP A 149 5.58 -0.78 -15.36
CA ASP A 149 4.67 0.31 -15.00
C ASP A 149 3.40 -0.22 -14.31
N GLU A 150 2.56 0.71 -13.85
CA GLU A 150 1.29 0.43 -13.19
C GLU A 150 0.34 -0.37 -14.07
N ALA A 151 0.34 -0.12 -15.38
CA ALA A 151 -0.58 -0.75 -16.31
C ALA A 151 -0.28 -2.23 -16.47
N GLU A 152 1.00 -2.60 -16.59
CA GLU A 152 1.44 -3.99 -16.61
C GLU A 152 1.15 -4.69 -15.28
N CYS A 153 1.41 -4.02 -14.15
CA CYS A 153 1.10 -4.54 -12.82
C CYS A 153 -0.40 -4.80 -12.62
N SER A 154 -1.24 -3.87 -13.06
CA SER A 154 -2.70 -3.97 -13.02
C SER A 154 -3.22 -5.06 -13.96
N SER A 155 -2.60 -5.22 -15.13
CA SER A 155 -2.92 -6.31 -16.05
C SER A 155 -2.62 -7.67 -15.44
N ASP A 156 -1.49 -7.84 -14.76
CA ASP A 156 -1.19 -9.09 -14.04
C ASP A 156 -2.17 -9.33 -12.89
N TYR A 157 -2.52 -8.29 -12.13
CA TYR A 157 -3.55 -8.37 -11.09
C TYR A 157 -4.89 -8.87 -11.64
N LEU A 158 -5.39 -8.28 -12.73
CA LEU A 158 -6.65 -8.69 -13.36
C LEU A 158 -6.57 -10.12 -13.89
N ALA A 159 -5.45 -10.51 -14.50
CA ALA A 159 -5.27 -11.87 -15.01
C ALA A 159 -5.22 -12.94 -13.91
N ASN A 160 -4.66 -12.61 -12.74
CA ASN A 160 -4.34 -13.59 -11.68
C ASN A 160 -5.25 -13.53 -10.45
N SER A 161 -6.04 -12.47 -10.27
CA SER A 161 -6.92 -12.31 -9.10
C SER A 161 -8.23 -13.09 -9.23
N GLY A 162 -8.49 -13.71 -10.39
CA GLY A 162 -9.79 -14.34 -10.70
C GLY A 162 -10.93 -13.32 -10.84
N LYS A 163 -10.65 -12.02 -10.66
CA LYS A 163 -11.55 -10.95 -11.08
C LYS A 163 -11.36 -10.83 -12.58
N THR A 164 -12.37 -11.17 -13.37
CA THR A 164 -12.45 -10.69 -14.74
C THR A 164 -12.25 -9.17 -14.71
N THR A 165 -11.75 -8.58 -15.81
CA THR A 165 -12.10 -7.20 -16.10
C THR A 165 -13.57 -7.08 -15.73
N LYS A 166 -13.91 -6.13 -14.86
CA LYS A 166 -15.27 -5.64 -14.92
C LYS A 166 -15.38 -5.09 -16.33
N GLN A 167 -15.75 -5.93 -17.31
CA GLN A 167 -16.78 -5.54 -18.24
C GLN A 167 -17.78 -4.89 -17.33
N ASP A 168 -17.94 -3.58 -17.51
CA ASP A 168 -19.02 -2.83 -16.93
C ASP A 168 -20.24 -3.73 -16.94
N THR A 169 -20.53 -4.36 -15.80
CA THR A 169 -21.91 -4.62 -15.43
C THR A 169 -22.39 -3.21 -15.15
N GLN A 170 -22.75 -2.54 -16.25
CA GLN A 170 -23.50 -1.32 -16.26
C GLN A 170 -24.73 -1.64 -15.42
N TYR A 171 -24.66 -1.30 -14.14
CA TYR A 171 -25.82 -0.82 -13.44
C TYR A 171 -26.32 0.35 -14.29
N SER A 172 -27.36 0.06 -15.08
CA SER A 172 -28.13 1.04 -15.82
C SER A 172 -28.93 1.86 -14.82
N ALA A 173 -28.24 2.67 -14.02
CA ALA A 173 -28.80 3.94 -13.61
C ALA A 173 -28.77 4.84 -14.85
N GLN A 174 -29.91 4.84 -15.54
CA GLN A 174 -30.31 5.67 -16.67
C GLN A 174 -29.35 6.84 -16.95
N TYR A 175 -28.52 6.69 -17.97
CA TYR A 175 -27.70 7.77 -18.51
C TYR A 175 -28.59 8.75 -19.29
N SER A 176 -28.84 9.89 -18.66
CA SER A 176 -28.97 11.16 -19.37
C SER A 176 -27.68 11.94 -19.12
N GLY A 177 -27.08 12.51 -20.18
CA GLY A 177 -25.66 12.89 -20.23
C GLY A 177 -25.12 13.78 -19.10
N GLY A 178 -23.85 13.57 -18.73
CA GLY A 178 -23.12 14.39 -17.76
C GLY A 178 -21.72 13.87 -17.41
N ASN A 179 -20.75 14.15 -18.27
CA ASN A 179 -19.36 13.66 -18.26
C ASN A 179 -18.45 14.42 -17.26
N GLY A 180 -18.51 14.12 -15.95
CA GLY A 180 -17.55 14.69 -14.98
C GLY A 180 -17.79 14.39 -13.50
N ASN A 181 -18.99 13.93 -13.11
CA ASN A 181 -19.35 13.86 -11.70
C ASN A 181 -18.77 12.64 -10.95
N LYS A 182 -18.69 11.46 -11.58
CA LYS A 182 -18.21 10.23 -10.94
C LYS A 182 -16.70 10.21 -10.68
N GLU A 183 -15.91 10.77 -11.59
CA GLU A 183 -14.47 10.91 -11.44
C GLU A 183 -14.16 11.94 -10.33
N ARG A 184 -14.91 13.05 -10.30
CA ARG A 184 -14.86 14.05 -9.23
C ARG A 184 -15.23 13.48 -7.86
N GLU A 185 -16.26 12.64 -7.76
CA GLU A 185 -16.64 11.96 -6.52
C GLU A 185 -15.55 10.99 -6.03
N THR A 186 -14.87 10.32 -6.94
CA THR A 186 -13.72 9.45 -6.62
C THR A 186 -12.54 10.28 -6.12
N ALA A 187 -12.20 11.36 -6.85
CA ALA A 187 -11.17 12.31 -6.43
C ALA A 187 -11.48 12.94 -5.06
N LEU A 188 -12.75 13.21 -4.74
CA LEU A 188 -13.19 13.73 -3.45
C LEU A 188 -12.95 12.74 -2.30
N LYS A 189 -13.13 11.43 -2.54
CA LYS A 189 -12.85 10.38 -1.54
C LYS A 189 -11.37 10.29 -1.22
N PHE A 190 -10.49 10.35 -2.23
CA PHE A 190 -9.04 10.37 -2.02
C PHE A 190 -8.59 11.66 -1.33
N LEU A 191 -9.13 12.80 -1.75
CA LEU A 191 -8.86 14.10 -1.14
C LEU A 191 -9.16 14.10 0.36
N LYS A 192 -10.26 13.49 0.78
CA LYS A 192 -10.64 13.38 2.19
C LYS A 192 -9.54 12.69 3.03
N VAL A 193 -8.95 11.61 2.53
CA VAL A 193 -7.86 10.88 3.23
C VAL A 193 -6.62 11.76 3.36
N TYR A 194 -6.26 12.51 2.32
CA TYR A 194 -5.14 13.45 2.38
C TYR A 194 -5.40 14.58 3.40
N VAL A 195 -6.62 15.12 3.47
CA VAL A 195 -6.99 16.14 4.47
C VAL A 195 -6.91 15.58 5.88
N GLU A 196 -7.47 14.40 6.15
CA GLU A 196 -7.39 13.73 7.46
C GLU A 196 -5.93 13.49 7.88
N ASN A 197 -5.07 13.05 6.97
CA ASN A 197 -3.64 12.83 7.24
C ASN A 197 -2.88 14.14 7.46
N ALA A 198 -3.18 15.19 6.67
CA ALA A 198 -2.52 16.48 6.81
C ALA A 198 -2.90 17.21 8.12
N CYS A 199 -4.12 17.01 8.62
CA CYS A 199 -4.59 17.58 9.89
C CYS A 199 -4.13 16.79 11.12
N ARG A 200 -3.68 15.53 10.95
CA ARG A 200 -3.30 14.68 12.08
C ARG A 200 -2.06 15.23 12.80
N GLY A 201 -2.26 15.70 14.03
CA GLY A 201 -1.20 16.24 14.88
C GLY A 201 -0.68 17.62 14.46
N GLU A 202 -1.37 18.28 13.53
CA GLU A 202 -1.05 19.62 13.04
C GLU A 202 -2.18 20.58 13.40
N THR A 203 -1.84 21.73 13.98
CA THR A 203 -2.83 22.73 14.43
C THR A 203 -2.74 24.04 13.64
N SER A 204 -1.65 24.24 12.89
CA SER A 204 -1.50 25.42 12.05
C SER A 204 -2.17 25.24 10.70
N LEU A 205 -3.20 26.05 10.44
CA LEU A 205 -3.92 26.07 9.16
C LEU A 205 -2.98 26.32 7.97
N GLU A 206 -1.98 27.18 8.14
CA GLU A 206 -1.01 27.49 7.08
C GLU A 206 -0.15 26.27 6.72
N VAL A 207 0.29 25.50 7.72
CA VAL A 207 1.09 24.29 7.52
C VAL A 207 0.27 23.18 6.85
N ILE A 208 -0.99 23.01 7.27
CA ILE A 208 -1.92 22.03 6.66
C ILE A 208 -2.15 22.37 5.19
N ARG A 209 -2.39 23.64 4.87
CA ARG A 209 -2.62 24.11 3.50
C ARG A 209 -1.38 23.92 2.62
N ASN A 210 -0.19 24.24 3.12
CA ASN A 210 1.05 24.02 2.36
C ASN A 210 1.30 22.53 2.07
N LYS A 211 1.09 21.65 3.05
CA LYS A 211 1.18 20.19 2.86
C LYS A 211 0.19 19.68 1.81
N LEU A 212 -1.07 20.11 1.91
CA LEU A 212 -2.13 19.70 0.97
C LEU A 212 -1.89 20.23 -0.43
N MET A 213 -1.36 21.44 -0.59
CA MET A 213 -1.03 21.99 -1.90
C MET A 213 -0.04 21.08 -2.65
N THR A 214 1.02 20.62 -1.98
CA THR A 214 1.99 19.69 -2.57
C THR A 214 1.38 18.32 -2.88
N LEU A 215 0.58 17.77 -1.97
CA LEU A 215 -0.05 16.44 -2.13
C LEU A 215 -1.13 16.42 -3.22
N ILE A 216 -1.93 17.49 -3.33
CA ILE A 216 -2.95 17.61 -4.37
C ILE A 216 -2.26 17.75 -5.73
N ALA A 217 -1.23 18.60 -5.84
CA ALA A 217 -0.49 18.82 -7.07
C ALA A 217 0.27 17.56 -7.55
N SER A 218 0.72 16.70 -6.63
CA SER A 218 1.40 15.45 -6.99
C SER A 218 0.45 14.34 -7.44
N GLN A 219 -0.88 14.53 -7.33
CA GLN A 219 -1.90 13.55 -7.70
C GLN A 219 -2.73 14.06 -8.89
N PRO A 220 -2.50 13.57 -10.13
CA PRO A 220 -3.19 14.06 -11.32
C PRO A 220 -4.72 13.94 -11.26
N LEU A 221 -5.23 12.89 -10.63
CA LEU A 221 -6.68 12.69 -10.48
C LEU A 221 -7.34 13.73 -9.57
N ILE A 222 -6.64 14.18 -8.52
CA ILE A 222 -7.17 15.14 -7.55
C ILE A 222 -6.96 16.56 -8.04
N SER A 223 -5.74 16.90 -8.50
CA SER A 223 -5.41 18.22 -9.06
C SER A 223 -6.25 18.60 -10.29
N LYS A 224 -6.79 17.61 -11.02
CA LYS A 224 -7.75 17.85 -12.11
C LYS A 224 -9.06 18.49 -11.63
N TYR A 225 -9.47 18.25 -10.39
CA TYR A 225 -10.79 18.66 -9.86
C TYR A 225 -10.73 19.58 -8.64
N PHE A 226 -9.63 19.57 -7.90
CA PHE A 226 -9.51 20.25 -6.61
C PHE A 226 -8.16 20.93 -6.45
N THR A 227 -8.15 22.02 -5.68
CA THR A 227 -6.95 22.73 -5.20
C THR A 227 -7.10 22.97 -3.70
N VAL A 228 -6.04 23.43 -3.04
CA VAL A 228 -6.10 23.78 -1.60
C VAL A 228 -7.11 24.91 -1.30
N ASP A 229 -7.49 25.68 -2.31
CA ASP A 229 -8.46 26.78 -2.23
C ASP A 229 -9.89 26.36 -2.59
N SER A 230 -10.10 25.12 -3.00
CA SER A 230 -11.46 24.62 -3.29
C SER A 230 -12.33 24.68 -2.03
N PRO A 231 -13.59 25.15 -2.13
CA PRO A 231 -14.50 25.26 -0.98
C PRO A 231 -14.63 23.96 -0.19
N GLU A 232 -14.70 22.82 -0.90
CA GLU A 232 -14.82 21.51 -0.27
C GLU A 232 -13.56 21.12 0.53
N VAL A 233 -12.38 21.54 0.08
CA VAL A 233 -11.12 21.30 0.80
C VAL A 233 -11.06 22.15 2.06
N VAL A 234 -11.45 23.42 1.97
CA VAL A 234 -11.48 24.35 3.11
C VAL A 234 -12.48 23.88 4.16
N GLU A 235 -13.67 23.42 3.75
CA GLU A 235 -14.69 22.87 4.66
C GLU A 235 -14.21 21.57 5.33
N MET A 236 -13.53 20.68 4.60
CA MET A 236 -12.99 19.45 5.19
C MET A 236 -11.88 19.74 6.20
N ILE A 237 -10.98 20.69 5.91
CA ILE A 237 -9.94 21.11 6.86
C ILE A 237 -10.60 21.70 8.11
N ALA A 238 -11.56 22.62 7.95
CA ALA A 238 -12.27 23.23 9.08
C ALA A 238 -12.97 22.17 9.95
N LYS A 239 -13.60 21.17 9.32
CA LYS A 239 -14.26 20.07 10.02
C LYS A 239 -13.27 19.19 10.79
N GLU A 240 -12.15 18.78 10.18
CA GLU A 240 -11.15 17.94 10.86
C GLU A 240 -10.39 18.69 11.95
N MET A 241 -10.15 19.99 11.80
CA MET A 241 -9.53 20.83 12.84
C MET A 241 -10.48 21.12 14.03
N SER A 242 -11.79 20.93 13.85
CA SER A 242 -12.80 21.12 14.90
C SER A 242 -13.08 19.87 15.74
N LYS A 243 -12.48 18.72 15.39
CA LYS A 243 -12.58 17.46 16.14
C LYS A 243 -11.48 17.35 17.18
#